data_AF-A0A7J8EQJ9-F1
#
_entry.id   AF-A0A7J8EQJ9-F1
#
_cell.length_a   1.000
_cell.length_b   1.000
_cell.length_c   1.000
_cell.angle_alpha   90.00
_cell.angle_beta   90.00
_cell.angle_gamma   90.00
#
_symmetry.space_group_name_H-M   'P 1'
#
loop_
_entity.id
_entity.type
_entity.pdbx_description
1 polymer ?
#
loop_
_entity_poly.entity_id
_entity_poly.type
_entity_poly.pdbx_seq_one_letter_code
_entity_poly.pdbx_strand_id
1 'polypeptide(L)'
;MFNCHPVLMVAGMVVVYSAASLVYRLPQSWVGSKLPWKITHASLHLMAFILTVLGLVAVFRYHNNKNITNLYSLHSWLGITTVFLFACQWFLGFTVFLLPWASVWLRSLLKPLHVFFGASILSLAIASVISGINEKLFFSLKNATKPYSSLPGEAVFANSTGMLVVIFGLLVLYVLQASSWKRPQVGITTEGQPLLRERE
;
A
#
# COMPACT_ATOMS: atom_id res chain seq x y z
N MET A 1 20.14 12.53 5.36
CA MET A 1 19.44 12.26 4.07
C MET A 1 18.96 10.82 3.97
N PHE A 2 19.80 9.79 4.15
CA PHE A 2 19.36 8.39 4.06
C PHE A 2 18.16 8.06 4.98
N ASN A 3 18.18 8.47 6.25
CA ASN A 3 17.12 8.15 7.21
C ASN A 3 15.72 8.66 6.80
N CYS A 4 15.63 9.64 5.90
CA CYS A 4 14.34 10.07 5.34
C CYS A 4 13.71 8.97 4.49
N HIS A 5 14.51 8.13 3.83
CA HIS A 5 14.03 7.05 2.98
C HIS A 5 13.13 6.06 3.74
N PRO A 6 13.59 5.33 4.79
CA PRO A 6 12.75 4.36 5.48
C PRO A 6 11.51 4.99 6.13
N VAL A 7 11.63 6.21 6.67
CA VAL A 7 10.50 6.94 7.27
C VAL A 7 9.42 7.26 6.22
N LEU A 8 9.83 7.82 5.08
CA LEU A 8 8.89 8.18 4.00
C LEU A 8 8.30 6.93 3.32
N MET A 9 9.07 5.85 3.19
CA MET A 9 8.56 4.58 2.63
C MET A 9 7.49 3.94 3.51
N VAL A 10 7.71 3.85 4.82
CA VAL A 10 6.70 3.32 5.75
C VAL A 10 5.49 4.23 5.82
N ALA A 11 5.68 5.55 5.93
CA ALA A 11 4.57 6.50 5.96
C ALA A 11 3.74 6.46 4.66
N GLY A 12 4.39 6.54 3.50
CA GLY A 12 3.72 6.59 2.19
C GLY A 12 3.16 5.23 1.76
N MET A 13 4.02 4.23 1.60
CA MET A 13 3.67 2.95 0.97
C MET A 13 2.99 1.96 1.91
N VAL A 14 3.16 2.08 3.22
CA VAL A 14 2.49 1.20 4.19
C VAL A 14 1.27 1.91 4.77
N VAL A 15 1.45 3.03 5.47
CA VAL A 15 0.37 3.67 6.24
C VAL A 15 -0.65 4.37 5.32
N VAL A 16 -0.22 5.37 4.56
CA VAL A 16 -1.13 6.20 3.74
C VAL A 16 -1.73 5.38 2.59
N TYR A 17 -0.94 4.53 1.93
CA TYR A 17 -1.43 3.64 0.88
C TYR A 17 -2.53 2.68 1.39
N SER A 18 -2.34 2.11 2.58
CA SER A 18 -3.34 1.21 3.18
C SER A 18 -4.61 1.96 3.56
N ALA A 19 -4.48 3.14 4.16
CA ALA A 19 -5.63 4.00 4.45
C ALA A 19 -6.42 4.32 3.18
N ALA A 20 -5.74 4.71 2.09
CA ALA A 20 -6.33 4.98 0.79
C ALA A 20 -7.08 3.76 0.21
N SER A 21 -6.49 2.57 0.34
CA SER A 21 -7.07 1.30 -0.13
C SER A 21 -8.35 0.92 0.61
N LEU A 22 -8.46 1.31 1.88
CA LEU A 22 -9.58 0.98 2.77
C LEU A 22 -10.71 2.01 2.79
N VAL A 23 -10.56 3.16 2.10
CA VAL A 23 -11.56 4.24 2.09
C VAL A 23 -12.99 3.76 1.77
N TYR A 24 -13.13 2.80 0.83
CA TYR A 24 -14.44 2.23 0.45
C TYR A 24 -14.98 1.15 1.39
N ARG A 25 -14.22 0.79 2.42
CA ARG A 25 -14.60 -0.19 3.45
C ARG A 25 -15.22 0.49 4.67
N LEU A 26 -15.09 1.80 4.77
CA LEU A 26 -15.72 2.59 5.82
C LEU A 26 -17.25 2.62 5.63
N PRO A 27 -18.05 2.36 6.68
CA PRO A 27 -19.52 2.38 6.59
C PRO A 27 -20.08 3.70 6.06
N GLN A 28 -19.43 4.83 6.37
CA GLN A 28 -19.79 6.16 5.87
C GLN A 28 -19.72 6.23 4.34
N SER A 29 -18.89 5.38 3.72
CA SER A 29 -18.77 5.31 2.26
C SER A 29 -19.93 4.58 1.59
N TRP A 30 -20.78 3.87 2.34
CA TRP A 30 -21.82 3.03 1.78
C TRP A 30 -23.04 3.81 1.31
N VAL A 31 -23.32 4.93 1.98
CA VAL A 31 -24.47 5.80 1.70
C VAL A 31 -24.05 6.98 0.84
N GLY A 32 -24.94 7.42 -0.06
CA GLY A 32 -24.75 8.64 -0.86
C GLY A 32 -23.81 8.50 -2.07
N SER A 33 -23.36 9.64 -2.60
CA SER A 33 -22.59 9.71 -3.85
C SER A 33 -21.25 8.96 -3.77
N LYS A 34 -20.84 8.31 -4.86
CA LYS A 34 -19.53 7.63 -4.96
C LYS A 34 -18.38 8.60 -5.21
N LEU A 35 -18.66 9.79 -5.75
CA LEU A 35 -17.63 10.72 -6.23
C LEU A 35 -16.70 11.24 -5.13
N PRO A 36 -17.17 11.68 -3.94
CA PRO A 36 -16.29 12.15 -2.88
C PRO A 36 -15.27 11.07 -2.47
N TRP A 37 -15.73 9.84 -2.30
CA TRP A 37 -14.88 8.70 -1.93
C TRP A 37 -13.88 8.32 -3.03
N LYS A 38 -14.23 8.51 -4.31
CA LYS A 38 -13.28 8.39 -5.44
C LYS A 38 -12.17 9.44 -5.36
N ILE A 39 -12.53 10.69 -5.09
CA ILE A 39 -11.58 11.79 -4.95
C ILE A 39 -10.68 11.55 -3.72
N THR A 40 -11.23 11.14 -2.59
CA THR A 40 -10.46 10.79 -1.38
C THR A 40 -9.48 9.64 -1.65
N HIS A 41 -9.95 8.55 -2.28
CA HIS A 41 -9.08 7.43 -2.65
C HIS A 41 -7.93 7.88 -3.57
N ALA A 42 -8.24 8.63 -4.64
CA ALA A 42 -7.24 9.10 -5.60
C ALA A 42 -6.24 10.08 -4.97
N SER A 43 -6.69 11.01 -4.14
CA SER A 43 -5.85 12.02 -3.47
C SER A 43 -4.94 11.40 -2.41
N LEU A 44 -5.43 10.47 -1.59
CA LEU A 44 -4.59 9.77 -0.61
C LEU A 44 -3.53 8.90 -1.29
N HIS A 45 -3.86 8.21 -2.38
CA HIS A 45 -2.85 7.49 -3.15
C HIS A 45 -1.85 8.44 -3.83
N LEU A 46 -2.27 9.62 -4.31
CA LEU A 46 -1.34 10.61 -4.84
C LEU A 46 -0.39 11.12 -3.75
N MET A 47 -0.90 11.38 -2.54
CA MET A 47 -0.08 11.77 -1.40
C MET A 47 0.92 10.67 -1.02
N ALA A 48 0.49 9.41 -0.96
CA ALA A 48 1.38 8.27 -0.76
C ALA A 48 2.48 8.23 -1.84
N PHE A 49 2.12 8.42 -3.11
CA PHE A 49 3.07 8.44 -4.22
C PHE A 49 4.10 9.57 -4.09
N ILE A 50 3.68 10.78 -3.72
CA ILE A 50 4.59 11.92 -3.49
C ILE A 50 5.59 11.60 -2.37
N LEU A 51 5.13 11.05 -1.24
CA LEU A 51 6.01 10.64 -0.13
C LEU A 51 7.04 9.60 -0.59
N THR A 52 6.61 8.62 -1.39
CA THR A 52 7.48 7.61 -1.97
C THR A 52 8.54 8.23 -2.89
N VAL A 53 8.15 9.14 -3.79
CA VAL A 53 9.11 9.84 -4.67
C VAL A 53 10.13 10.62 -3.85
N LEU A 54 9.71 11.35 -2.81
CA LEU A 54 10.63 12.06 -1.92
C LEU A 54 11.61 11.11 -1.21
N GLY A 55 11.13 9.94 -0.76
CA GLY A 55 11.97 8.91 -0.15
C GLY A 55 12.97 8.30 -1.14
N LEU A 56 12.60 8.12 -2.41
CA LEU A 56 13.52 7.69 -3.46
C LEU A 56 14.57 8.76 -3.76
N VAL A 57 14.15 10.02 -3.93
CA VAL A 57 15.07 11.15 -4.14
C VAL A 57 16.09 11.22 -3.00
N ALA A 58 15.67 11.01 -1.75
CA ALA A 58 16.56 11.00 -0.60
C ALA A 58 17.65 9.90 -0.68
N VAL A 59 17.29 8.67 -1.08
CA VAL A 59 18.27 7.56 -1.16
C VAL A 59 19.18 7.68 -2.39
N PHE A 60 18.64 8.05 -3.56
CA PHE A 60 19.45 8.25 -4.77
C PHE A 60 20.46 9.40 -4.59
N ARG A 61 20.05 10.53 -4.01
CA ARG A 61 20.98 11.63 -3.70
C ARG A 61 22.03 11.20 -2.69
N TYR A 62 21.65 10.43 -1.67
CA TYR A 62 22.59 9.92 -0.69
C TYR A 62 23.64 8.99 -1.32
N HIS A 63 23.23 8.04 -2.16
CA HIS A 63 24.13 7.14 -2.87
C HIS A 63 25.06 7.87 -3.82
N ASN A 64 24.54 8.79 -4.64
CA ASN A 64 25.34 9.56 -5.59
C ASN A 64 26.41 10.41 -4.87
N ASN A 65 26.03 11.07 -3.77
CA ASN A 65 26.97 11.87 -2.97
C ASN A 65 28.04 11.03 -2.26
N LYS A 66 27.79 9.73 -2.08
CA LYS A 66 28.70 8.78 -1.41
C LYS A 66 29.37 7.81 -2.38
N ASN A 67 29.18 7.97 -3.68
CA ASN A 67 29.66 7.06 -4.73
C ASN A 67 29.27 5.59 -4.46
N ILE A 68 28.05 5.37 -3.97
CA ILE A 68 27.47 4.03 -3.78
C ILE A 68 26.71 3.66 -5.05
N THR A 69 26.93 2.46 -5.57
CA THR A 69 26.20 1.95 -6.75
C THR A 69 24.70 1.89 -6.46
N ASN A 70 23.88 2.40 -7.39
CA ASN A 70 22.42 2.33 -7.29
C ASN A 70 21.88 1.02 -7.89
N LEU A 71 20.69 0.62 -7.42
CA LEU A 71 19.88 -0.44 -8.02
C LEU A 71 20.55 -1.82 -8.19
N TYR A 72 21.49 -2.18 -7.31
CA TYR A 72 22.16 -3.50 -7.37
C TYR A 72 21.54 -4.56 -6.44
N SER A 73 20.74 -4.16 -5.45
CA SER A 73 20.16 -5.07 -4.45
C SER A 73 18.77 -5.54 -4.85
N LEU A 74 18.37 -6.73 -4.40
CA LEU A 74 17.00 -7.23 -4.63
C LEU A 74 15.94 -6.32 -4.00
N HIS A 75 16.23 -5.71 -2.84
CA HIS A 75 15.40 -4.68 -2.22
C HIS A 75 15.11 -3.53 -3.20
N SER A 76 16.15 -3.05 -3.88
CA SER A 76 16.04 -1.94 -4.83
C SER A 76 15.26 -2.31 -6.10
N TRP A 77 15.37 -3.56 -6.58
CA TRP A 77 14.61 -4.06 -7.73
C TRP A 77 13.12 -4.22 -7.38
N LEU A 78 12.82 -4.78 -6.21
CA LEU A 78 11.44 -4.84 -5.69
C LEU A 78 10.87 -3.42 -5.51
N GLY A 79 11.65 -2.51 -4.93
CA GLY A 79 11.24 -1.13 -4.69
C GLY A 79 10.89 -0.38 -5.98
N ILE A 80 11.78 -0.37 -6.97
CA ILE A 80 11.53 0.36 -8.23
C ILE A 80 10.39 -0.26 -9.04
N THR A 81 10.26 -1.59 -9.04
CA THR A 81 9.13 -2.29 -9.67
C THR A 81 7.81 -1.90 -9.01
N THR A 82 7.78 -1.85 -7.67
CA THR A 82 6.60 -1.41 -6.91
C THR A 82 6.18 0.00 -7.26
N VAL A 83 7.14 0.93 -7.34
CA VAL A 83 6.89 2.34 -7.67
C VAL A 83 6.38 2.49 -9.10
N PHE A 84 6.96 1.76 -10.05
CA PHE A 84 6.49 1.75 -11.43
C PHE A 84 5.04 1.25 -11.54
N LEU A 85 4.74 0.10 -10.92
CA LEU A 85 3.38 -0.44 -10.88
C LEU A 85 2.41 0.53 -10.21
N PHE A 86 2.83 1.20 -9.13
CA PHE A 86 2.01 2.20 -8.46
C PHE A 86 1.71 3.41 -9.37
N ALA A 87 2.70 3.93 -10.10
CA ALA A 87 2.48 5.02 -11.05
C ALA A 87 1.46 4.62 -12.14
N CYS A 88 1.62 3.43 -12.75
CA CYS A 88 0.68 2.90 -13.73
C CYS A 88 -0.73 2.73 -13.14
N GLN A 89 -0.81 2.15 -11.94
CA GLN A 89 -2.06 1.90 -11.24
C GLN A 89 -2.81 3.19 -10.90
N TRP A 90 -2.10 4.23 -10.44
CA TRP A 90 -2.70 5.51 -10.13
C TRP A 90 -3.19 6.21 -11.40
N PHE A 91 -2.37 6.24 -12.46
CA PHE A 91 -2.73 6.85 -13.74
C PHE A 91 -3.95 6.17 -14.37
N LEU A 92 -3.95 4.84 -14.49
CA LEU A 92 -5.09 4.07 -15.01
C LEU A 92 -6.32 4.22 -14.13
N GLY A 93 -6.14 4.24 -12.80
CA GLY A 93 -7.23 4.44 -11.85
C GLY A 93 -7.90 5.80 -12.03
N PHE A 94 -7.10 6.85 -12.17
CA PHE A 94 -7.57 8.22 -12.41
C PHE A 94 -8.31 8.32 -13.74
N THR A 95 -7.72 7.86 -14.84
CA THR A 95 -8.31 8.02 -16.18
C THR A 95 -9.58 7.19 -16.36
N VAL A 96 -9.64 5.97 -15.85
CA VAL A 96 -10.77 5.05 -16.08
C VAL A 96 -11.88 5.21 -15.03
N PHE A 97 -11.55 5.34 -13.75
CA PHE A 97 -12.55 5.30 -12.67
C PHE A 97 -12.97 6.67 -12.14
N LEU A 98 -12.13 7.71 -12.27
CA LEU A 98 -12.46 9.05 -11.79
C LEU A 98 -13.06 9.93 -12.90
N LEU A 99 -12.43 9.97 -14.07
CA LEU A 99 -12.93 10.80 -15.19
C LEU A 99 -14.21 10.22 -15.81
N PRO A 100 -15.10 11.08 -16.36
CA PRO A 100 -16.42 10.65 -16.84
C PRO A 100 -16.39 9.90 -18.18
N TRP A 101 -15.33 10.02 -18.98
CA TRP A 101 -15.27 9.55 -20.38
C TRP A 101 -15.31 8.02 -20.57
N ALA A 102 -14.81 7.25 -19.59
CA ALA A 102 -14.70 5.80 -19.75
C ALA A 102 -16.07 5.10 -19.70
N SER A 103 -16.30 4.18 -20.65
CA SER A 103 -17.55 3.41 -20.73
C SER A 103 -17.73 2.46 -19.53
N VAL A 104 -18.98 2.09 -19.26
CA VAL A 104 -19.31 1.13 -18.18
C VAL A 104 -18.67 -0.23 -18.42
N TRP A 105 -18.61 -0.68 -19.68
CA TRP A 105 -17.95 -1.92 -20.07
C TRP A 105 -16.45 -1.91 -19.72
N LEU A 106 -15.74 -0.85 -20.10
CA LEU A 106 -14.31 -0.71 -19.81
C LEU A 106 -14.03 -0.71 -18.30
N ARG A 107 -14.84 0.02 -17.54
CA ARG A 107 -14.76 0.05 -16.07
C ARG A 107 -15.01 -1.34 -15.46
N SER A 108 -15.97 -2.10 -15.99
CA SER A 108 -16.27 -3.45 -15.52
C SER A 108 -15.09 -4.39 -15.77
N LEU A 109 -14.51 -4.33 -16.97
CA LEU A 109 -13.36 -5.16 -17.37
C LEU A 109 -12.11 -4.88 -16.54
N LEU A 110 -11.78 -3.61 -16.31
CA LEU A 110 -10.54 -3.22 -15.63
C LEU A 110 -10.62 -3.27 -14.10
N LYS A 111 -11.82 -3.27 -13.52
CA LYS A 111 -11.99 -3.23 -12.05
C LYS A 111 -11.35 -4.43 -11.33
N PRO A 112 -11.48 -5.70 -11.78
CA PRO A 112 -10.80 -6.82 -11.14
C PRO A 112 -9.27 -6.67 -11.16
N LEU A 113 -8.72 -6.24 -12.30
CA LEU A 113 -7.28 -5.99 -12.45
C LEU A 113 -6.82 -4.87 -11.52
N HIS A 114 -7.57 -3.76 -11.45
CA HIS A 114 -7.28 -2.65 -10.55
C HIS A 114 -7.25 -3.11 -9.08
N VAL A 115 -8.21 -3.92 -8.64
CA VAL A 115 -8.22 -4.44 -7.27
C VAL A 115 -7.03 -5.40 -7.02
N PHE A 116 -6.75 -6.31 -7.97
CA PHE A 116 -5.62 -7.24 -7.87
C PHE A 116 -4.28 -6.52 -7.77
N PHE A 117 -3.96 -5.64 -8.73
CA PHE A 117 -2.71 -4.89 -8.71
C PHE A 117 -2.60 -3.96 -7.51
N GLY A 118 -3.71 -3.37 -7.05
CA GLY A 118 -3.74 -2.55 -5.84
C GLY A 118 -3.27 -3.31 -4.60
N ALA A 119 -3.73 -4.56 -4.41
CA ALA A 119 -3.29 -5.44 -3.34
C ALA A 119 -1.85 -5.95 -3.54
N SER A 120 -1.49 -6.33 -4.77
CA SER A 120 -0.14 -6.80 -5.10
C SER A 120 0.94 -5.74 -4.88
N ILE A 121 0.65 -4.46 -5.18
CA ILE A 121 1.55 -3.34 -4.90
C ILE A 121 1.79 -3.20 -3.38
N LEU A 122 0.76 -3.33 -2.55
CA LEU A 122 0.91 -3.30 -1.09
C LEU A 122 1.78 -4.46 -0.60
N SER A 123 1.57 -5.68 -1.11
CA SER A 123 2.39 -6.85 -0.78
C SER A 123 3.86 -6.65 -1.18
N LEU A 124 4.11 -6.12 -2.38
CA LEU A 124 5.47 -5.81 -2.84
C LEU A 124 6.12 -4.71 -1.99
N ALA A 125 5.36 -3.69 -1.59
CA ALA A 125 5.83 -2.65 -0.68
C ALA A 125 6.25 -3.22 0.68
N ILE A 126 5.45 -4.12 1.26
CA ILE A 126 5.79 -4.80 2.52
C ILE A 126 7.07 -5.62 2.36
N ALA A 127 7.18 -6.41 1.29
CA ALA A 127 8.40 -7.18 1.01
C ALA A 127 9.63 -6.27 0.81
N SER A 128 9.46 -5.12 0.15
CA SER A 128 10.51 -4.12 -0.02
C SER A 128 10.92 -3.50 1.32
N VAL A 129 9.97 -3.14 2.19
CA VAL A 129 10.28 -2.61 3.54
C VAL A 129 11.05 -3.63 4.39
N ILE A 130 10.62 -4.89 4.42
CA ILE A 130 11.30 -5.94 5.20
C ILE A 130 12.73 -6.17 4.68
N SER A 131 12.89 -6.31 3.36
CA SER A 131 14.21 -6.49 2.76
C SER A 131 15.11 -5.27 2.98
N GLY A 132 14.57 -4.05 2.96
CA GLY A 132 15.31 -2.82 3.22
C GLY A 132 15.74 -2.68 4.68
N ILE A 133 14.90 -3.09 5.64
CA ILE A 133 15.28 -3.17 7.07
C ILE A 133 16.45 -4.15 7.24
N ASN A 134 16.36 -5.35 6.67
CA ASN A 134 17.44 -6.33 6.74
C ASN A 134 18.73 -5.82 6.12
N GLU A 135 18.66 -5.27 4.90
CA GLU A 135 19.83 -4.69 4.22
C GLU A 135 20.48 -3.60 5.07
N LYS A 136 19.67 -2.71 5.67
CA LYS A 136 20.19 -1.65 6.54
C LYS A 136 20.82 -2.18 7.82
N LEU A 137 20.20 -3.16 8.49
CA LEU A 137 20.76 -3.76 9.70
C LEU A 137 22.06 -4.50 9.42
N PHE A 138 22.12 -5.28 8.33
CA PHE A 138 23.34 -5.98 7.94
C PHE A 138 24.48 -5.01 7.62
N PHE A 139 24.21 -3.90 6.94
CA PHE A 139 25.25 -2.91 6.67
C PHE A 139 25.66 -2.11 7.90
N SER A 140 24.71 -1.70 8.75
CA SER A 140 25.03 -0.94 9.96
C SER A 140 25.79 -1.76 11.01
N LEU A 141 25.50 -3.07 11.11
CA LEU A 141 26.00 -3.92 12.20
C LEU A 141 27.07 -4.94 11.77
N LYS A 142 27.56 -4.91 10.52
CA LYS A 142 28.58 -5.84 10.00
C LYS A 142 29.88 -5.82 10.82
N ASN A 143 30.32 -4.64 11.24
CA ASN A 143 31.58 -4.41 11.97
C ASN A 143 31.37 -3.63 13.27
N ALA A 144 30.15 -3.65 13.83
CA ALA A 144 29.85 -2.96 15.07
C ALA A 144 30.41 -3.74 16.27
N THR A 145 30.62 -3.06 17.40
CA THR A 145 30.99 -3.68 18.70
C THR A 145 30.00 -4.77 19.13
N LYS A 146 28.75 -4.68 18.69
CA LYS A 146 27.74 -5.74 18.81
C LYS A 146 27.22 -6.12 17.43
N PRO A 147 27.59 -7.30 16.89
CA PRO A 147 27.14 -7.73 15.56
C PRO A 147 25.64 -8.03 15.57
N TYR A 148 24.99 -7.99 14.39
CA TYR A 148 23.55 -8.27 14.25
C TYR A 148 23.12 -9.60 14.89
N SER A 149 23.94 -10.65 14.77
CA SER A 149 23.67 -11.97 15.35
C SER A 149 23.59 -11.99 16.88
N SER A 150 24.17 -11.00 17.56
CA SER A 150 24.05 -10.83 19.01
C SER A 150 22.75 -10.14 19.43
N LEU A 151 21.88 -9.79 18.47
CA LEU A 151 20.61 -9.09 18.67
C LEU A 151 20.73 -7.87 19.59
N PRO A 152 21.58 -6.87 19.25
CA PRO A 152 21.62 -5.62 19.99
C PRO A 152 20.26 -4.91 19.94
N GLY A 153 20.02 -3.97 20.86
CA GLY A 153 18.72 -3.28 20.98
C GLY A 153 18.21 -2.65 19.68
N GLU A 154 19.10 -2.12 18.83
CA GLU A 154 18.74 -1.62 17.49
C GLU A 154 18.18 -2.72 16.58
N ALA A 155 18.79 -3.90 16.58
CA ALA A 155 18.33 -5.05 15.80
C ALA A 155 16.97 -5.55 16.29
N VAL A 156 16.78 -5.66 17.62
CA VAL A 156 15.49 -6.04 18.21
C VAL A 156 14.41 -5.04 17.80
N PHE A 157 14.67 -3.74 17.97
CA PHE A 157 13.72 -2.68 17.62
C PHE A 157 13.33 -2.71 16.14
N ALA A 158 14.31 -2.82 15.24
CA ALA A 158 14.06 -2.83 13.81
C ALA A 158 13.34 -4.12 13.34
N ASN A 159 13.68 -5.28 13.90
CA ASN A 159 12.99 -6.53 13.63
C ASN A 159 11.54 -6.50 14.12
N SER A 160 11.30 -6.00 15.34
CA SER A 160 9.94 -5.79 15.86
C SER A 160 9.14 -4.83 14.97
N THR A 161 9.75 -3.75 14.49
CA THR A 161 9.12 -2.83 13.54
C THR A 161 8.76 -3.53 12.23
N GLY A 162 9.66 -4.36 11.68
CA GLY A 162 9.38 -5.18 10.50
C GLY A 162 8.19 -6.12 10.70
N MET A 163 8.11 -6.79 11.86
CA MET A 163 6.96 -7.65 12.20
C MET A 163 5.65 -6.87 12.34
N LEU A 164 5.68 -5.66 12.92
CA LEU A 164 4.51 -4.80 12.99
C LEU A 164 4.02 -4.40 11.59
N VAL A 165 4.93 -4.10 10.65
CA VAL A 165 4.57 -3.82 9.25
C VAL A 165 3.91 -5.03 8.59
N VAL A 166 4.42 -6.25 8.82
CA VAL A 166 3.81 -7.49 8.31
C VAL A 166 2.40 -7.67 8.86
N ILE A 167 2.23 -7.59 10.18
CA ILE A 167 0.92 -7.77 10.84
C ILE A 167 -0.07 -6.74 10.32
N PHE A 168 0.32 -5.46 10.28
CA PHE A 168 -0.50 -4.38 9.75
C PHE A 168 -0.92 -4.66 8.30
N GLY A 169 0.02 -5.04 7.44
CA GLY A 169 -0.25 -5.38 6.04
C GLY A 169 -1.23 -6.54 5.87
N LEU A 170 -1.05 -7.62 6.63
CA LEU A 170 -1.95 -8.78 6.62
C LEU A 170 -3.37 -8.40 7.05
N LEU A 171 -3.52 -7.56 8.08
CA LEU A 171 -4.82 -7.05 8.51
C LEU A 171 -5.50 -6.22 7.41
N VAL A 172 -4.76 -5.34 6.74
CA VAL A 172 -5.28 -4.54 5.61
C VAL A 172 -5.73 -5.45 4.46
N LEU A 173 -4.91 -6.43 4.08
CA LEU A 173 -5.26 -7.39 3.03
C LEU A 173 -6.49 -8.23 3.39
N TYR A 174 -6.59 -8.67 4.65
CA TYR A 174 -7.77 -9.36 5.16
C TYR A 174 -9.03 -8.50 5.02
N VAL A 175 -8.99 -7.24 5.44
CA VAL A 175 -10.13 -6.31 5.29
C VAL A 175 -10.49 -6.09 3.81
N LEU A 176 -9.50 -5.99 2.92
CA LEU A 176 -9.75 -5.87 1.49
C LEU A 176 -10.43 -7.13 0.91
N GLN A 177 -10.15 -8.31 1.45
CA GLN A 177 -10.80 -9.56 1.03
C GLN A 177 -12.20 -9.74 1.65
N ALA A 178 -12.42 -9.28 2.88
CA ALA A 178 -13.67 -9.42 3.61
C ALA A 178 -14.87 -8.93 2.76
N SER A 179 -15.75 -9.86 2.42
CA SER A 179 -16.94 -9.59 1.59
C SER A 179 -17.95 -8.73 2.33
N SER A 180 -18.10 -8.96 3.64
CA SER A 180 -19.02 -8.22 4.53
C SER A 180 -18.72 -6.72 4.60
N TRP A 181 -17.49 -6.30 4.32
CA TRP A 181 -17.09 -4.88 4.38
C TRP A 181 -16.99 -4.24 2.99
N LYS A 182 -17.39 -4.95 1.92
CA LYS A 182 -17.50 -4.34 0.59
C LYS A 182 -18.65 -3.36 0.60
N ARG A 183 -18.43 -2.15 0.06
CA ARG A 183 -19.50 -1.19 -0.19
C ARG A 183 -20.65 -1.86 -0.97
N PRO A 184 -21.90 -1.84 -0.46
CA PRO A 184 -23.05 -2.41 -1.14
C PRO A 184 -23.27 -1.79 -2.52
N GLN A 185 -23.74 -2.60 -3.48
CA GLN A 185 -24.22 -2.09 -4.75
C GLN A 185 -25.66 -1.61 -4.57
N VAL A 186 -25.94 -0.37 -4.93
CA VAL A 186 -27.31 0.17 -4.96
C VAL A 186 -28.07 -0.64 -6.02
N GLY A 187 -29.02 -1.47 -5.59
CA GLY A 187 -29.82 -2.36 -6.44
C GLY A 187 -29.84 -3.84 -6.04
N ILE A 188 -29.06 -4.27 -5.04
CA ILE A 188 -29.17 -5.62 -4.45
C ILE A 188 -29.75 -5.47 -3.05
N THR A 189 -31.01 -5.07 -2.99
CA THR A 189 -31.84 -5.24 -1.80
C THR A 189 -32.13 -6.73 -1.70
N THR A 190 -31.58 -7.38 -0.68
CA THR A 190 -32.16 -8.54 0.03
C THR A 190 -33.43 -9.18 -0.58
N GLU A 191 -33.28 -10.05 -1.59
CA GLU A 191 -34.25 -11.11 -1.90
C GLU A 191 -33.82 -12.42 -1.21
N GLY A 192 -33.76 -12.42 0.12
CA GLY A 192 -33.23 -13.57 0.85
C GLY A 192 -33.58 -13.66 2.32
N GLN A 193 -34.65 -12.98 2.77
CA GLN A 193 -35.26 -13.29 4.06
C GLN A 193 -36.74 -13.58 3.83
N PRO A 194 -37.18 -14.84 3.92
CA PRO A 194 -38.61 -15.12 4.03
C PRO A 194 -39.08 -14.52 5.35
N LEU A 195 -39.98 -13.55 5.25
CA LEU A 195 -40.77 -13.04 6.36
C LEU A 195 -41.60 -14.20 6.92
N LEU A 196 -41.16 -14.77 8.04
CA LEU A 196 -42.06 -15.50 8.94
C LEU A 196 -43.01 -14.47 9.53
N ARG A 197 -44.07 -14.17 8.79
CA ARG A 197 -45.24 -13.48 9.33
C ARG A 197 -46.18 -14.57 9.84
N GLU A 198 -46.28 -14.60 11.16
CA GLU A 198 -47.19 -15.40 11.97
C GLU A 198 -48.59 -15.46 11.36
N ARG A 199 -49.15 -16.67 11.28
CA ARG A 199 -50.60 -16.90 11.27
C ARG A 199 -50.97 -17.25 12.70
N GLU A 200 -51.66 -16.31 13.36
CA GLU A 200 -52.77 -16.63 14.24
C GLU A 200 -54.07 -16.42 13.46
#